data_AF-A0A2K1YR33-F1
#
_entry.id   AF-A0A2K1YR33-F1
#
_cell.length_a   1.000
_cell.length_b   1.000
_cell.length_c   1.000
_cell.angle_alpha   90.00
_cell.angle_beta   90.00
_cell.angle_gamma   90.00
#
_symmetry.space_group_name_H-M   'P 1'
#
loop_
_entity.id
_entity.type
_entity.pdbx_description
1 polymer ?
#
loop_
_entity_poly.entity_id
_entity_poly.type
_entity_poly.pdbx_seq_one_letter_code
_entity_poly.pdbx_strand_id
1 'polypeptide(L)' 'MGWLQSLLSPLKKLWFRLHSTPKNRRGIYILYEDVKSCQYEDVHVLWSILVESNTPSLPSKQ' A
#
# COMPACT_ATOMS: atom_id res chain seq x y z
N MET A 1 -3.81 30.76 -26.20
CA MET A 1 -4.61 30.26 -25.07
C MET A 1 -4.00 28.97 -24.49
N GLY A 2 -2.87 29.05 -23.76
CA GLY A 2 -2.17 27.88 -23.18
C GLY A 2 -1.82 28.02 -21.69
N TRP A 3 -1.98 29.22 -21.12
CA TRP A 3 -1.57 29.52 -19.74
C TRP A 3 -2.41 28.79 -18.68
N LEU A 4 -3.72 28.60 -18.94
CA LEU A 4 -4.62 27.86 -18.05
C LEU A 4 -4.24 26.37 -17.91
N GLN A 5 -3.72 25.74 -18.97
CA GLN A 5 -3.28 24.34 -18.89
C GLN A 5 -2.05 24.19 -17.99
N SER A 6 -1.14 25.17 -18.00
CA SER A 6 0.03 25.18 -17.13
C SER A 6 -0.33 25.30 -15.64
N LEU A 7 -1.34 26.11 -15.31
CA LEU A 7 -1.79 26.32 -13.94
C LEU A 7 -2.61 25.15 -13.37
N LEU A 8 -3.35 24.44 -14.22
CA LEU A 8 -4.17 23.29 -13.81
C LEU A 8 -3.39 21.96 -13.78
N SER A 9 -2.24 21.90 -14.44
CA SER A 9 -1.35 20.73 -14.46
C SER A 9 -0.85 20.27 -13.07
N PRO A 10 -0.34 21.16 -12.18
CA PRO A 10 0.11 20.75 -10.85
C PRO A 10 -1.05 20.23 -9.98
N LEU A 11 -2.25 20.81 -10.12
CA LEU A 11 -3.47 20.36 -9.45
C LEU A 11 -3.91 18.97 -9.93
N LYS A 12 -3.86 18.72 -11.24
CA LYS A 12 -4.12 17.39 -11.81
C LYS A 12 -3.15 16.34 -11.28
N LYS A 13 -1.86 16.66 -11.20
CA LYS A 13 -0.83 15.74 -10.68
C LYS A 13 -1.03 15.42 -9.21
N LEU A 14 -1.41 16.42 -8.41
CA LEU A 14 -1.74 16.25 -7.00
C LEU A 14 -3.03 15.43 -6.83
N TRP A 15 -4.03 15.65 -7.68
CA TRP A 15 -5.28 14.90 -7.69
C TRP A 15 -5.06 13.42 -7.99
N PHE A 16 -4.23 13.08 -8.98
CA PHE A 16 -3.83 11.68 -9.24
C PHE A 16 -3.09 11.06 -8.05
N ARG A 17 -2.23 11.83 -7.36
CA ARG A 17 -1.49 11.35 -6.18
C ARG A 17 -2.42 11.08 -4.99
N LEU A 18 -3.48 11.86 -4.83
CA LEU A 18 -4.46 11.74 -3.75
C LEU A 18 -5.52 10.66 -4.05
N HIS A 19 -5.95 10.54 -5.31
CA HIS A 19 -6.90 9.53 -5.76
C HIS A 19 -6.27 8.18 -6.08
N SER A 20 -4.94 8.10 -6.13
CA SER A 20 -4.22 6.84 -5.98
C SER A 20 -4.42 6.36 -4.54
N THR A 21 -5.63 5.86 -4.30
CA THR A 21 -6.05 5.26 -3.05
C THR A 21 -5.03 4.17 -2.70
N PRO A 22 -4.65 4.00 -1.43
CA PRO A 22 -3.77 2.93 -1.01
C PRO A 22 -4.55 1.61 -1.11
N LYS A 23 -4.73 1.12 -2.34
CA LYS A 23 -5.48 -0.09 -2.69
C LYS A 23 -4.90 -1.31 -1.99
N ASN A 24 -3.62 -1.25 -1.65
CA ASN A 24 -2.89 -2.26 -0.90
C ASN A 24 -3.42 -2.47 0.52
N ARG A 25 -3.90 -1.43 1.22
CA ARG A 25 -4.34 -1.58 2.62
C ARG A 25 -5.60 -2.44 2.74
N ARG A 26 -6.52 -2.33 1.77
CA ARG A 26 -7.73 -3.15 1.74
C ARG A 26 -7.43 -4.58 1.29
N GLY A 27 -6.53 -4.76 0.32
CA GLY A 27 -6.13 -6.08 -0.16
C GLY A 27 -5.43 -6.91 0.92
N ILE A 28 -4.51 -6.31 1.68
CA ILE A 28 -3.81 -6.99 2.79
C ILE A 28 -4.79 -7.44 3.87
N TYR A 29 -5.81 -6.65 4.19
CA TYR A 29 -6.83 -7.06 5.17
C TYR A 29 -7.65 -8.27 4.70
N ILE A 30 -8.00 -8.34 3.41
CA ILE A 30 -8.71 -9.52 2.87
C ILE A 30 -7.82 -10.75 2.95
N LEU A 31 -6.55 -10.63 2.54
CA LEU A 31 -5.57 -11.72 2.63
C LEU A 31 -5.37 -12.20 4.07
N TYR A 32 -5.36 -11.28 5.04
CA TYR A 32 -5.26 -11.63 6.45
C TYR A 32 -6.42 -12.52 6.91
N GLU A 33 -7.66 -12.17 6.54
CA GLU A 33 -8.83 -12.98 6.89
C GLU A 33 -8.79 -14.36 6.22
N ASP A 34 -8.34 -14.44 4.96
CA ASP A 34 -8.16 -15.70 4.24
C ASP A 34 -7.10 -16.59 4.92
N VAL A 35 -5.93 -16.03 5.26
CA VAL A 35 -4.84 -16.73 5.97
C VAL A 35 -5.31 -17.24 7.33
N LYS A 36 -6.04 -16.43 8.10
CA LYS A 36 -6.56 -16.81 9.41
C LYS A 36 -7.51 -18.01 9.35
N SER A 37 -8.28 -18.15 8.27
CA SER A 37 -9.17 -19.30 8.05
C SER A 37 -8.43 -20.57 7.58
N CYS A 38 -7.18 -20.42 7.15
CA CYS A 38 -6.38 -21.48 6.58
C CYS A 38 -5.73 -22.35 7.67
N GLN A 39 -5.80 -23.67 7.50
CA GLN A 39 -5.25 -24.64 8.47
C GLN A 39 -3.78 -24.98 8.20
N TYR A 40 -3.23 -24.59 7.05
CA TYR A 40 -1.88 -24.96 6.66
C TYR A 40 -0.83 -24.02 7.27
N GLU A 41 0.18 -24.60 7.90
CA GLU A 41 1.26 -23.87 8.58
C GLU A 41 2.11 -23.05 7.62
N ASP A 42 2.38 -23.57 6.43
CA ASP A 42 3.16 -22.91 5.37
C ASP A 42 2.55 -21.57 4.92
N VAL A 43 1.22 -21.47 4.88
CA VAL A 43 0.49 -20.23 4.58
C VAL A 43 0.70 -19.18 5.67
N HIS A 44 0.74 -19.58 6.95
CA HIS A 44 1.04 -18.67 8.07
C HIS A 44 2.50 -18.22 8.07
N VAL A 45 3.43 -19.09 7.66
CA VAL A 45 4.85 -18.72 7.47
C VAL A 45 4.99 -17.71 6.34
N LEU A 46 4.34 -17.94 5.20
CA LEU A 46 4.34 -17.01 4.07
C LEU A 46 3.77 -15.64 4.45
N TRP A 47 2.69 -15.63 5.24
CA TRP A 47 2.11 -14.40 5.78
C TRP A 47 3.11 -13.65 6.69
N SER A 48 3.84 -14.36 7.54
CA SER A 48 4.84 -13.76 8.43
C SER A 48 5.96 -13.08 7.64
N ILE A 49 6.47 -13.74 6.58
CA ILE A 49 7.47 -13.17 5.67
C ILE A 49 6.92 -11.91 4.97
N LEU A 50 5.67 -11.95 4.50
CA LEU A 50 5.02 -10.81 3.86
C LEU A 50 4.91 -9.62 4.82
N VAL A 51 4.44 -9.83 6.05
CA VAL A 51 4.30 -8.77 7.05
C VAL A 51 5.66 -8.17 7.39
N GLU A 52 6.67 -9.00 7.62
CA GLU A 52 8.02 -8.56 7.97
C GLU A 52 8.64 -7.69 6.86
N SER A 53 8.53 -8.11 5.60
CA SER A 53 9.04 -7.34 4.44
C SER A 53 8.32 -5.99 4.21
N ASN A 54 7.08 -5.84 4.67
CA ASN A 54 6.31 -4.61 4.52
C ASN A 54 6.44 -3.67 5.73
N THR A 55 7.11 -4.08 6.80
CA THR A 55 7.43 -3.15 7.89
C THR A 55 8.47 -2.14 7.38
N PRO A 56 8.14 -0.83 7.30
CA PRO A 56 9.16 0.15 6.98
C PRO A 56 10.19 0.08 8.11
N SER A 57 11.45 -0.20 7.76
CA SER A 57 12.55 -0.23 8.71
C SER A 57 12.51 1.07 9.52
N LEU A 58 12.10 0.98 10.79
CA LEU A 58 12.23 2.10 11.70
C LEU A 58 13.71 2.52 11.68
N PRO A 59 14.04 3.81 11.55
CA PRO A 59 15.43 4.23 11.57
C PRO A 59 16.03 3.73 12.88
N SER A 60 16.98 2.80 12.78
CA SER A 60 17.77 2.32 13.90
C SER A 60 18.37 3.56 14.56
N LYS A 61 17.86 3.90 15.74
CA LYS A 61 18.38 5.01 16.53
C LYS A 61 19.76 4.56 17.02
N GLN A 62 20.80 5.04 16.33
CA GLN A 62 22.20 5.00 16.78
C GLN A 62 22.34 5.71 18.12
#